data_AF-A8ULW1-F1
#
_entry.id   AF-A8ULW1-F1
#
_cell.length_a   1.000
_cell.length_b   1.000
_cell.length_c   1.000
_cell.angle_alpha   90.00
_cell.angle_beta   90.00
_cell.angle_gamma   90.00
#
_symmetry.space_group_name_H-M   'P 1'
#
loop_
_entity.id
_entity.type
_entity.pdbx_description
1 polymer ?
#
loop_
_entity_poly.entity_id
_entity_poly.type
_entity_poly.pdbx_seq_one_letter_code
_entity_poly.pdbx_strand_id
1 'polypeptide(L)'
;MKKSIGLLVVLFLALGSVANSQVIGIVLMDSLSLPGAVLELKRSKSIVTANFDGEFTLPIKSEIKKDDLFITYAELTIQIKNVDLDTAELNIGEIEIPYFKSIEIEEYEQLSELEKENCIAINHWAQLLGYLDLSRLENDYIILNCSQEIIDYTYDLKAKTITVDWSVIKNCI
;
A
#
# COMPACT_ATOMS: atom_id res chain seq x y z
N MET A 1 8.59 37.29 56.19
CA MET A 1 8.75 37.07 54.73
C MET A 1 9.03 35.59 54.48
N LYS A 2 8.02 34.83 54.05
CA LYS A 2 8.18 33.41 53.68
C LYS A 2 8.71 33.35 52.24
N LYS A 3 9.91 32.80 52.04
CA LYS A 3 10.43 32.50 50.70
C LYS A 3 9.85 31.16 50.25
N SER A 4 9.04 31.21 49.21
CA SER A 4 8.53 30.06 48.47
C SER A 4 9.71 29.28 47.91
N ILE A 5 9.94 28.06 48.39
CA ILE A 5 10.88 27.13 47.79
C ILE A 5 10.16 26.50 46.60
N GLY A 6 10.65 26.82 45.40
CA GLY A 6 10.09 26.41 44.13
C GLY A 6 10.04 24.89 43.97
N LEU A 7 8.91 24.43 43.44
CA LEU A 7 8.64 23.06 43.04
C LEU A 7 9.61 22.68 41.91
N LEU A 8 10.56 21.78 42.20
CA LEU A 8 11.45 21.21 41.18
C LEU A 8 10.68 20.10 40.43
N VAL A 9 10.04 20.44 39.32
CA VAL A 9 9.44 19.47 38.40
C VAL A 9 10.58 18.92 37.54
N VAL A 10 11.08 17.73 37.88
CA VAL A 10 11.97 16.97 37.01
C VAL A 10 11.11 16.31 35.93
N LEU A 11 11.06 16.94 34.77
CA LEU A 11 10.43 16.44 33.57
C LEU A 11 11.32 15.34 32.96
N PHE A 12 11.16 14.09 33.42
CA PHE A 12 11.69 12.92 32.70
C PHE A 12 10.75 12.59 31.53
N LEU A 13 10.77 13.43 30.48
CA LEU A 13 10.32 13.04 29.15
C LEU A 13 11.53 12.59 28.33
N ALA A 14 12.24 11.57 28.84
CA ALA A 14 13.00 10.69 27.99
C ALA A 14 12.05 9.57 27.56
N LEU A 15 11.08 9.92 26.70
CA LEU A 15 10.53 8.95 25.77
C LEU A 15 11.73 8.56 24.91
N GLY A 16 12.42 7.49 25.31
CA GLY A 16 13.41 6.88 24.45
C GLY A 16 12.70 6.61 23.13
N SER A 17 13.09 7.33 22.08
CA SER A 17 12.85 6.86 20.73
C SER A 17 13.60 5.54 20.65
N VAL A 18 12.93 4.45 21.00
CA VAL A 18 13.33 3.14 20.51
C VAL A 18 13.18 3.32 19.01
N ALA A 19 14.30 3.59 18.33
CA ALA A 19 14.38 3.60 16.89
C ALA A 19 14.09 2.17 16.48
N ASN A 20 12.81 1.82 16.45
CA ASN A 20 12.34 0.54 16.00
C ASN A 20 12.57 0.53 14.50
N SER A 21 13.20 -0.53 14.00
CA SER A 21 13.29 -0.72 12.56
C SER A 21 11.89 -0.56 11.95
N GLN A 22 11.76 0.23 10.89
CA GLN A 22 10.45 0.55 10.32
C GLN A 22 10.51 0.69 8.80
N VAL A 23 9.43 0.28 8.14
CA VAL A 23 9.16 0.64 6.74
C VAL A 23 8.21 1.83 6.74
N ILE A 24 8.54 2.89 6.04
CA ILE A 24 7.71 4.10 5.91
C ILE A 24 7.45 4.40 4.44
N GLY A 25 6.35 5.08 4.17
CA GLY A 25 6.00 5.51 2.82
C GLY A 25 4.60 6.12 2.76
N ILE A 26 4.15 6.40 1.55
CA ILE A 26 2.85 6.96 1.23
C ILE A 26 2.19 6.06 0.19
N VAL A 27 0.91 5.75 0.37
CA VAL A 27 0.11 5.02 -0.61
C VAL A 27 -0.82 6.00 -1.31
N LEU A 28 -0.77 5.97 -2.63
CA LEU A 28 -1.54 6.83 -3.53
C LEU A 28 -2.42 6.00 -4.46
N MET A 29 -3.41 6.65 -5.06
CA MET A 29 -4.22 6.14 -6.16
C MET A 29 -4.64 7.32 -7.03
N ASP A 30 -4.28 7.33 -8.31
CA ASP A 30 -4.47 8.51 -9.20
C ASP A 30 -3.86 9.79 -8.60
N SER A 31 -2.62 9.67 -8.10
CA SER A 31 -1.91 10.75 -7.38
C SER A 31 -2.61 11.31 -6.14
N LEU A 32 -3.69 10.69 -5.65
CA LEU A 32 -4.39 11.08 -4.43
C LEU A 32 -4.02 10.15 -3.28
N SER A 33 -3.82 10.71 -2.09
CA SER A 33 -3.62 9.95 -0.86
C SER A 33 -4.69 8.90 -0.67
N LEU A 34 -4.27 7.68 -0.33
CA LEU A 34 -5.16 6.53 -0.21
C LEU A 34 -5.33 6.10 1.26
N PRO A 35 -6.21 6.77 2.02
CA PRO A 35 -6.47 6.42 3.40
C PRO A 35 -7.12 5.05 3.51
N GLY A 36 -6.78 4.31 4.56
CA GLY A 36 -7.35 2.99 4.80
C GLY A 36 -6.69 1.84 4.04
N ALA A 37 -5.69 2.11 3.20
CA ALA A 37 -4.85 1.05 2.62
C ALA A 37 -4.17 0.24 3.74
N VAL A 38 -4.21 -1.08 3.63
CA VAL A 38 -3.64 -1.99 4.63
C VAL A 38 -2.26 -2.43 4.19
N LEU A 39 -1.28 -2.33 5.08
CA LEU A 39 0.09 -2.76 4.82
C LEU A 39 0.49 -3.87 5.78
N GLU A 40 1.06 -4.95 5.24
CA GLU A 40 1.47 -6.14 5.99
C GLU A 40 2.88 -6.60 5.61
N LEU A 41 3.70 -6.89 6.61
CA LEU A 41 4.92 -7.68 6.45
C LEU A 41 4.62 -9.13 6.86
N LYS A 42 4.66 -10.07 5.92
CA LYS A 42 4.12 -11.43 6.10
C LYS A 42 4.81 -12.26 7.19
N ARG A 43 6.14 -12.28 7.23
CA ARG A 43 6.91 -13.05 8.24
C ARG A 43 6.90 -12.32 9.58
N SER A 44 6.99 -11.00 9.53
CA SER A 44 6.94 -10.13 10.71
C SER A 44 5.57 -10.16 11.38
N LYS A 45 4.51 -10.42 10.60
CA LYS A 45 3.10 -10.32 11.02
C LYS A 45 2.77 -8.92 11.55
N SER A 46 3.50 -7.92 11.06
CA SER A 46 3.23 -6.52 11.36
C SER A 46 2.20 -6.04 10.37
N ILE A 47 1.14 -5.39 10.86
CA ILE A 47 0.05 -4.87 10.03
C ILE A 47 -0.26 -3.46 10.49
N VAL A 48 -0.39 -2.54 9.55
CA VAL A 48 -0.84 -1.16 9.79
C VAL A 48 -1.83 -0.72 8.71
N THR A 49 -2.43 0.43 8.93
CA THR A 49 -3.34 1.06 7.98
C THR A 49 -2.87 2.48 7.72
N ALA A 50 -2.86 2.89 6.46
CA ALA A 50 -2.49 4.23 6.05
C ALA A 50 -3.44 5.28 6.65
N ASN A 51 -2.88 6.42 7.06
CA ASN A 51 -3.62 7.52 7.68
C ASN A 51 -4.40 8.34 6.63
N PHE A 52 -4.99 9.47 7.04
CA PHE A 52 -5.76 10.35 6.13
C PHE A 52 -4.95 10.91 4.96
N ASP A 53 -3.64 11.03 5.13
CA ASP A 53 -2.69 11.53 4.13
C ASP A 53 -2.07 10.39 3.32
N GLY A 54 -2.53 9.14 3.51
CA GLY A 54 -1.99 7.95 2.84
C GLY A 54 -0.65 7.47 3.41
N GLU A 55 -0.13 8.14 4.45
CA GLU A 55 1.14 7.79 5.06
C GLU A 55 1.01 6.56 5.96
N PHE A 56 2.08 5.78 6.05
CA PHE A 56 2.17 4.65 6.99
C PHE A 56 3.56 4.55 7.63
N THR A 57 3.59 3.90 8.79
CA THR A 57 4.82 3.49 9.47
C THR A 57 4.63 2.07 9.98
N LEU A 58 5.31 1.11 9.36
CA LEU A 58 5.15 -0.32 9.58
C LEU A 58 6.36 -0.85 10.36
N PRO A 59 6.19 -1.24 11.63
CA PRO A 59 7.31 -1.70 12.45
C PRO A 59 7.86 -3.04 11.97
N ILE A 60 9.18 -3.16 11.95
CA ILE A 60 9.95 -4.35 11.60
C ILE A 60 10.43 -5.02 12.90
N LYS A 61 10.37 -6.35 12.94
CA LYS A 61 10.99 -7.13 14.01
C LYS A 61 12.48 -7.29 13.73
N SER A 62 13.33 -6.92 14.69
CA SER A 62 14.80 -6.81 14.54
C SER A 62 15.50 -8.06 13.98
N GLU A 63 14.93 -9.24 14.15
CA GLU A 63 15.46 -10.52 13.69
C GLU A 63 15.15 -10.84 12.22
N ILE A 64 14.27 -10.07 11.55
CA ILE A 64 13.85 -10.31 10.17
C ILE A 64 14.57 -9.34 9.24
N LYS A 65 15.54 -9.87 8.49
CA LYS A 65 16.31 -9.11 7.48
C LYS A 65 15.65 -9.03 6.11
N LYS A 66 14.73 -9.95 5.80
CA LYS A 66 13.98 -9.98 4.54
C LYS A 66 12.57 -10.50 4.72
N ASP A 67 11.62 -9.80 4.11
CA ASP A 67 10.20 -10.13 4.17
C ASP A 67 9.47 -9.73 2.88
N ASP A 68 8.23 -10.17 2.74
CA ASP A 68 7.33 -9.73 1.69
C ASP A 68 6.41 -8.65 2.24
N LEU A 69 6.35 -7.51 1.54
CA LEU A 69 5.42 -6.42 1.85
C LEU A 69 4.16 -6.57 0.99
N PHE A 70 3.01 -6.54 1.64
CA PHE A 70 1.70 -6.55 1.02
C PHE A 70 1.04 -5.20 1.25
N ILE A 71 0.46 -4.62 0.21
CA ILE A 71 -0.30 -3.38 0.24
C ILE A 71 -1.65 -3.66 -0.39
N THR A 72 -2.72 -3.59 0.39
CA THR A 72 -4.07 -3.97 -0.04
C THR A 72 -5.04 -2.81 0.07
N TYR A 73 -5.80 -2.58 -0.99
CA TYR A 73 -6.91 -1.64 -1.01
C TYR A 73 -7.99 -2.09 -2.00
N ALA A 74 -9.27 -1.98 -1.62
CA ALA A 74 -10.42 -2.32 -2.46
C ALA A 74 -10.26 -3.65 -3.25
N GLU A 75 -9.85 -4.70 -2.54
CA GLU A 75 -9.58 -6.06 -3.05
C GLU A 75 -8.31 -6.26 -3.90
N LEU A 76 -7.71 -5.18 -4.42
CA LEU A 76 -6.42 -5.27 -5.10
C LEU A 76 -5.28 -5.31 -4.09
N THR A 77 -4.31 -6.19 -4.34
CA THR A 77 -3.10 -6.32 -3.51
C THR A 77 -1.84 -6.18 -4.35
N ILE A 78 -0.87 -5.42 -3.86
CA ILE A 78 0.49 -5.39 -4.37
C ILE A 78 1.37 -6.16 -3.39
N GLN A 79 2.03 -7.20 -3.87
CA GLN A 79 3.06 -7.95 -3.16
C GLN A 79 4.44 -7.55 -3.69
N ILE A 80 5.23 -6.89 -2.86
CA ILE A 80 6.64 -6.64 -3.09
C ILE A 80 7.43 -7.74 -2.38
N LYS A 81 8.02 -8.65 -3.15
CA LYS A 81 8.75 -9.81 -2.62
C LYS A 81 10.15 -9.45 -2.17
N ASN A 82 10.63 -10.13 -1.13
CA ASN A 82 12.04 -10.10 -0.71
C ASN A 82 12.59 -8.70 -0.38
N VAL A 83 11.75 -7.83 0.20
CA VAL A 83 12.15 -6.50 0.67
C VAL A 83 13.31 -6.63 1.64
N ASP A 84 14.37 -5.83 1.42
CA ASP A 84 15.55 -5.80 2.29
C ASP A 84 15.28 -4.93 3.50
N LEU A 85 15.34 -5.52 4.69
CA LEU A 85 15.02 -4.91 5.99
C LEU A 85 16.26 -4.81 6.89
N ASP A 86 17.48 -4.94 6.34
CA ASP A 86 18.73 -4.84 7.13
C ASP A 86 19.08 -3.40 7.57
N THR A 87 18.15 -2.45 7.37
CA THR A 87 18.28 -1.05 7.76
C THR A 87 17.42 -0.72 8.99
N ALA A 88 17.80 0.34 9.72
CA ALA A 88 17.00 0.86 10.82
C ALA A 88 15.73 1.58 10.34
N GLU A 89 15.72 2.05 9.10
CA GLU A 89 14.55 2.64 8.47
C GLU A 89 14.63 2.36 6.98
N LEU A 90 13.52 1.94 6.40
CA LEU A 90 13.36 1.76 4.96
C LEU A 90 12.23 2.67 4.50
N ASN A 91 12.58 3.74 3.77
CA ASN A 91 11.58 4.60 3.16
C ASN A 91 11.30 4.12 1.74
N ILE A 92 10.13 3.56 1.47
CA ILE A 92 9.77 3.06 0.13
C ILE A 92 9.15 4.14 -0.77
N GLY A 93 9.08 5.39 -0.28
CA GLY A 93 8.55 6.55 -1.00
C GLY A 93 7.05 6.46 -1.26
N GLU A 94 6.63 6.85 -2.46
CA GLU A 94 5.22 6.92 -2.88
C GLU A 94 4.86 5.72 -3.75
N ILE A 95 3.93 4.88 -3.27
CA ILE A 95 3.41 3.73 -4.01
C ILE A 95 2.03 4.06 -4.56
N GLU A 96 1.89 4.02 -5.88
CA GLU A 96 0.61 4.22 -6.55
C GLU A 96 -0.06 2.87 -6.82
N ILE A 97 -1.21 2.64 -6.16
CA ILE A 97 -2.02 1.45 -6.41
C ILE A 97 -2.73 1.62 -7.75
N PRO A 98 -2.61 0.67 -8.70
CA PRO A 98 -3.28 0.76 -9.97
C PRO A 98 -4.77 0.44 -9.84
N TYR A 99 -5.52 0.69 -10.90
CA TYR A 99 -6.95 0.41 -10.96
C TYR A 99 -7.24 -0.90 -11.69
N PHE A 100 -8.35 -1.54 -11.32
CA PHE A 100 -9.01 -2.47 -12.23
C PHE A 100 -9.53 -1.72 -13.46
N LYS A 101 -9.62 -2.42 -14.59
CA LYS A 101 -10.08 -1.81 -15.84
C LYS A 101 -11.54 -1.36 -15.69
N SER A 102 -11.81 -0.08 -15.92
CA SER A 102 -13.18 0.42 -16.06
C SER A 102 -13.68 0.14 -17.48
N ILE A 103 -14.87 -0.45 -17.59
CA ILE A 103 -15.55 -0.77 -18.84
C ILE A 103 -16.95 -0.14 -18.90
N GLU A 104 -17.35 0.27 -20.09
CA GLU A 104 -18.67 0.83 -20.35
C GLU A 104 -19.76 -0.26 -20.29
N ILE A 105 -21.02 0.16 -20.14
CA ILE A 105 -22.17 -0.77 -20.07
C ILE A 105 -22.25 -1.60 -21.35
N GLU A 106 -22.04 -0.97 -22.51
CA GLU A 106 -22.06 -1.60 -23.83
C GLU A 106 -20.92 -2.60 -24.02
N GLU A 107 -19.75 -2.37 -23.42
CA GLU A 107 -18.64 -3.33 -23.41
C GLU A 107 -18.99 -4.53 -22.53
N TYR A 108 -19.54 -4.28 -21.33
CA TYR A 108 -19.99 -5.34 -20.42
C TYR A 108 -21.07 -6.24 -21.03
N GLU A 109 -22.01 -5.68 -21.77
CA GLU A 109 -23.09 -6.44 -22.43
C GLU A 109 -22.55 -7.44 -23.48
N GLN A 110 -21.37 -7.16 -24.05
CA GLN A 110 -20.72 -8.02 -25.05
C GLN A 110 -19.89 -9.15 -24.42
N LEU A 111 -19.63 -9.11 -23.11
CA LEU A 111 -18.90 -10.15 -22.40
C LEU A 111 -19.71 -11.45 -22.27
N SER A 112 -18.99 -12.56 -22.17
CA SER A 112 -19.60 -13.84 -21.77
C SER A 112 -20.03 -13.81 -20.31
N GLU A 113 -20.96 -14.68 -19.92
CA GLU A 113 -21.44 -14.75 -18.52
C GLU A 113 -20.30 -15.03 -17.53
N LEU A 114 -19.30 -15.84 -17.92
CA LEU A 114 -18.13 -16.12 -17.09
C LEU A 114 -17.24 -14.88 -16.89
N GLU A 115 -17.09 -14.04 -17.92
CA GLU A 115 -16.33 -12.78 -17.81
C GLU A 115 -17.08 -11.78 -16.93
N LYS A 116 -18.41 -11.72 -17.04
CA LYS A 116 -19.27 -10.87 -16.21
C LYS A 116 -19.19 -11.19 -14.71
N GLU A 117 -18.91 -12.45 -14.34
CA GLU A 117 -18.67 -12.84 -12.93
C GLU A 117 -17.47 -12.14 -12.30
N ASN A 118 -16.52 -11.67 -13.13
CA ASN A 118 -15.34 -10.92 -12.67
C ASN A 118 -15.54 -9.40 -12.73
N CYS A 119 -16.77 -8.92 -12.92
CA CYS A 119 -17.07 -7.51 -13.04
C CYS A 119 -17.89 -6.98 -11.85
N ILE A 120 -17.58 -5.78 -11.37
CA ILE A 120 -18.33 -5.10 -10.30
C ILE A 120 -18.97 -3.83 -10.86
N ALA A 121 -20.25 -3.62 -10.60
CA ALA A 121 -20.95 -2.42 -11.05
C ALA A 121 -20.43 -1.15 -10.35
N ILE A 122 -20.10 -0.14 -11.16
CA ILE A 122 -19.77 1.21 -10.71
C ILE A 122 -21.08 2.00 -10.70
N ASN A 123 -21.53 2.39 -9.51
CA ASN A 123 -22.75 3.17 -9.35
C ASN A 123 -22.43 4.53 -8.72
N HIS A 124 -23.12 5.57 -9.19
CA HIS A 124 -23.19 6.84 -8.50
C HIS A 124 -24.63 7.09 -8.09
N TRP A 125 -24.89 7.01 -6.78
CA TRP A 125 -26.23 6.88 -6.21
C TRP A 125 -26.97 5.67 -6.80
N ALA A 126 -28.11 5.89 -7.46
CA ALA A 126 -28.92 4.84 -8.08
C ALA A 126 -28.62 4.68 -9.58
N GLN A 127 -27.66 5.42 -10.14
CA GLN A 127 -27.32 5.35 -11.56
C GLN A 127 -26.11 4.45 -11.77
N LEU A 128 -26.28 3.44 -12.62
CA LEU A 128 -25.18 2.63 -13.15
C LEU A 128 -24.34 3.49 -14.10
N LEU A 129 -23.05 3.59 -13.83
CA LEU A 129 -22.08 4.33 -14.64
C LEU A 129 -21.24 3.40 -15.53
N GLY A 130 -21.05 2.15 -15.13
CA GLY A 130 -20.21 1.18 -15.84
C GLY A 130 -19.85 0.01 -14.93
N TYR A 131 -18.78 -0.70 -15.26
CA TYR A 131 -18.28 -1.83 -14.48
C TYR A 131 -16.76 -1.78 -14.31
N LEU A 132 -16.25 -2.27 -13.19
CA LEU A 132 -14.84 -2.61 -13.02
C LEU A 132 -14.65 -4.07 -13.40
N ASP A 133 -13.87 -4.32 -14.44
CA ASP A 133 -13.39 -5.65 -14.80
C ASP A 133 -12.16 -5.99 -13.95
N LEU A 134 -12.37 -6.84 -12.95
CA LEU A 134 -11.33 -7.25 -12.01
C LEU A 134 -10.29 -8.15 -12.66
N SER A 135 -10.52 -8.58 -13.90
CA SER A 135 -9.58 -9.44 -14.61
C SER A 135 -8.44 -8.72 -15.31
N ARG A 136 -8.58 -7.41 -15.44
CA ARG A 136 -7.62 -6.56 -16.11
C ARG A 136 -7.30 -5.35 -15.23
N LEU A 137 -6.08 -4.86 -15.34
CA LEU A 137 -5.72 -3.56 -14.81
C LEU A 137 -6.02 -2.49 -15.87
N GLU A 138 -6.27 -1.26 -15.42
CA GLU A 138 -6.52 -0.12 -16.31
C GLU A 138 -5.30 0.15 -17.20
N ASN A 139 -4.11 0.01 -16.62
CA ASN A 139 -2.81 0.14 -17.28
C ASN A 139 -2.06 -1.19 -17.26
N ASP A 140 -1.19 -1.39 -18.24
CA ASP A 140 -0.26 -2.53 -18.35
C ASP A 140 1.06 -2.30 -17.60
N TYR A 141 1.12 -1.25 -16.78
CA TYR A 141 2.24 -0.90 -15.92
C TYR A 141 1.78 -0.52 -14.51
N ILE A 142 2.71 -0.56 -13.57
CA ILE A 142 2.53 -0.03 -12.20
C ILE A 142 3.59 1.03 -11.89
N ILE A 143 3.27 1.97 -11.00
CA ILE A 143 4.20 3.00 -10.51
C ILE A 143 4.32 2.82 -8.99
N LEU A 144 5.51 2.49 -8.51
CA LEU A 144 5.71 2.19 -7.08
C LEU A 144 6.61 3.16 -6.33
N ASN A 145 7.51 3.89 -6.98
CA ASN A 145 8.30 4.95 -6.32
C ASN A 145 9.07 5.80 -7.34
N CYS A 146 9.59 5.16 -8.40
CA CYS A 146 10.53 5.79 -9.33
C CYS A 146 9.95 6.85 -10.28
N SER A 147 8.64 7.15 -10.24
CA SER A 147 7.93 7.77 -11.39
C SER A 147 8.16 7.02 -12.72
N GLN A 148 8.62 5.76 -12.65
CA GLN A 148 8.93 4.91 -13.79
C GLN A 148 7.89 3.80 -13.86
N GLU A 149 7.43 3.53 -15.07
CA GLU A 149 6.55 2.42 -15.40
C GLU A 149 7.28 1.09 -15.19
N ILE A 150 6.70 0.23 -14.35
CA ILE A 150 7.18 -1.14 -14.13
C ILE A 150 6.24 -2.08 -14.89
N ILE A 151 6.80 -2.75 -15.90
CA ILE A 151 6.10 -3.77 -16.71
C ILE A 151 6.48 -5.21 -16.30
N ASP A 152 7.55 -5.37 -15.53
CA ASP A 152 8.00 -6.68 -15.04
C ASP A 152 7.29 -7.03 -13.72
N TYR A 153 6.00 -7.36 -13.84
CA TYR A 153 5.16 -7.84 -12.76
C TYR A 153 4.29 -9.00 -13.22
N THR A 154 3.75 -9.76 -12.27
CA THR A 154 2.72 -10.77 -12.55
C THR A 154 1.43 -10.42 -11.86
N TYR A 155 0.30 -10.57 -12.55
CA TYR A 155 -1.02 -10.41 -11.98
C TYR A 155 -1.71 -11.77 -11.79
N ASP A 156 -1.99 -12.14 -10.54
CA ASP A 156 -2.84 -13.30 -10.20
C ASP A 156 -4.29 -12.83 -10.16
N LEU A 157 -5.04 -13.18 -11.20
CA LEU A 157 -6.46 -12.88 -11.34
C LEU A 157 -7.30 -13.32 -10.12
N LYS A 158 -7.04 -14.52 -9.61
CA LYS A 158 -7.87 -15.12 -8.57
C LYS A 158 -7.60 -14.50 -7.21
N ALA A 159 -6.34 -14.22 -6.92
CA ALA A 159 -5.93 -13.53 -5.70
C ALA A 159 -6.10 -12.01 -5.79
N LYS A 160 -6.28 -11.47 -7.00
CA LYS A 160 -6.24 -10.03 -7.31
C LYS A 160 -4.94 -9.41 -6.80
N THR A 161 -3.84 -10.10 -7.08
CA THR A 161 -2.52 -9.75 -6.54
C THR A 161 -1.53 -9.47 -7.66
N ILE A 162 -1.01 -8.26 -7.65
CA ILE A 162 0.16 -7.85 -8.43
C ILE A 162 1.40 -8.23 -7.64
N THR A 163 2.34 -8.93 -8.26
CA THR A 163 3.60 -9.32 -7.64
C THR A 163 4.76 -8.68 -8.38
N VAL A 164 5.64 -8.03 -7.61
CA VAL A 164 6.91 -7.48 -8.07
C VAL A 164 8.03 -7.93 -7.14
N ASP A 165 9.24 -8.14 -7.64
CA ASP A 165 10.40 -8.41 -6.79
C ASP A 165 11.07 -7.10 -6.36
N TRP A 166 11.53 -7.03 -5.11
CA TRP A 166 12.25 -5.88 -4.57
C TRP A 166 13.41 -5.43 -5.46
N SER A 167 14.11 -6.35 -6.11
CA SER A 167 15.24 -6.02 -7.00
C SER A 167 14.88 -5.11 -8.18
N VAL A 168 13.61 -5.09 -8.59
CA VAL A 168 13.09 -4.22 -9.66
C VAL A 168 13.01 -2.76 -9.20
N ILE A 169 12.66 -2.53 -7.92
CA ILE A 169 12.35 -1.20 -7.39
C ILE A 169 13.37 -0.65 -6.39
N LYS A 170 14.26 -1.48 -5.85
CA LYS A 170 15.18 -1.07 -4.79
C LYS A 170 16.12 0.08 -5.14
N ASN A 171 16.39 0.30 -6.44
CA ASN A 171 17.26 1.40 -6.89
C ASN A 171 16.49 2.72 -7.00
N CYS A 172 15.18 2.68 -6.82
CA CYS A 172 14.28 3.83 -6.77
C CYS A 172 14.09 4.36 -5.35
N ILE A 173 14.60 3.63 -4.35
CA ILE A 173 14.34 3.77 -2.92
C ILE A 173 15.62 4.22 -2.21
#